data_AF-A0A7S3TC58-F1
#
_entry.id   AF-A0A7S3TC58-F1
#
_cell.length_a   1.000
_cell.length_b   1.000
_cell.length_c   1.000
_cell.angle_alpha   90.00
_cell.angle_beta   90.00
_cell.angle_gamma   90.00
#
_symmetry.space_group_name_H-M   'P 1'
#
loop_
_entity.id
_entity.type
_entity.pdbx_description
1 polymer ?
#
loop_
_entity_poly.entity_id
_entity_poly.type
_entity_poly.pdbx_seq_one_letter_code
_entity_poly.pdbx_strand_id
1 'polypeptide(L)'
;LTPCILELGGKCPTVVDVGCNMDYSAAKICMATFLNAGQTCVRPDYVLVHESLQDEFVATMNKHIARMELEGDDKNQLGRIVTEWHTGRCEDLLAKHGGKVLCGGKVNKQKKYCAPTMILNPSEDSLIMQEEIFAPILAVMTYKNFDEVITYINTKDKPLAVYYYGPRGSKNSQ
;
A
#
# COMPACT_ATOMS: atom_id res chain seq x y z
N LEU A 1 -5.50 29.41 26.58
CA LEU A 1 -6.11 28.30 25.80
C LEU A 1 -5.79 28.57 24.34
N THR A 2 -4.80 27.88 23.77
CA THR A 2 -4.38 28.08 22.38
C THR A 2 -5.03 27.02 21.50
N PRO A 3 -5.79 27.37 20.45
CA PRO A 3 -6.34 26.38 19.52
C PRO A 3 -5.23 25.69 18.74
N CYS A 4 -5.45 24.43 18.33
CA CYS A 4 -4.51 23.66 17.52
C CYS A 4 -5.21 22.94 16.36
N ILE A 5 -4.43 22.64 15.32
CA ILE A 5 -4.79 21.81 14.17
C ILE A 5 -3.78 20.65 14.15
N LEU A 6 -4.27 19.41 14.06
CA LEU A 6 -3.45 18.21 14.08
C LEU A 6 -3.63 17.45 12.75
N GLU A 7 -2.57 17.43 11.94
CA GLU A 7 -2.46 16.59 10.75
C GLU A 7 -1.67 15.33 11.13
N LEU A 8 -2.39 14.24 11.38
CA LEU A 8 -1.82 12.96 11.81
C LEU A 8 -1.83 11.93 10.66
N GLY A 9 -1.59 10.67 10.98
CA GLY A 9 -1.55 9.57 10.00
C GLY A 9 -2.76 8.64 10.10
N GLY A 10 -2.49 7.36 9.87
CA GLY A 10 -3.48 6.28 9.84
C GLY A 10 -3.32 5.39 8.61
N LYS A 11 -3.96 4.21 8.65
CA LYS A 11 -3.86 3.22 7.56
C LYS A 11 -4.86 3.54 6.46
N CYS A 12 -4.43 4.22 5.40
CA CYS A 12 -5.31 4.61 4.30
C CYS A 12 -5.71 3.39 3.44
N PRO A 13 -6.99 2.98 3.41
CA PRO A 13 -7.48 1.91 2.55
C PRO A 13 -7.48 2.32 1.07
N THR A 14 -7.19 1.35 0.22
CA THR A 14 -7.40 1.46 -1.22
C THR A 14 -8.24 0.29 -1.73
N VAL A 15 -9.37 0.59 -2.34
CA VAL A 15 -10.29 -0.43 -2.85
C VAL A 15 -10.14 -0.54 -4.36
N VAL A 16 -9.95 -1.77 -4.86
CA VAL A 16 -9.91 -2.11 -6.28
C VAL A 16 -11.09 -3.02 -6.57
N ASP A 17 -12.05 -2.51 -7.34
CA ASP A 17 -13.33 -3.15 -7.63
C ASP A 17 -13.46 -3.53 -9.12
N VAL A 18 -14.40 -4.44 -9.38
CA VAL A 18 -14.74 -4.94 -10.70
C VAL A 18 -15.11 -3.79 -11.63
N GLY A 19 -14.52 -3.76 -12.82
CA GLY A 19 -14.75 -2.69 -13.81
C GLY A 19 -13.80 -1.50 -13.69
N CYS A 20 -12.80 -1.55 -12.79
CA CYS A 20 -11.70 -0.60 -12.80
C CYS A 20 -10.84 -0.72 -14.08
N ASN A 21 -10.13 0.35 -14.43
CA ASN A 21 -9.05 0.26 -15.41
C ASN A 21 -7.80 -0.28 -14.67
N MET A 22 -7.48 -1.57 -14.83
CA MET A 22 -6.44 -2.23 -14.04
C MET A 22 -5.06 -1.58 -14.21
N ASP A 23 -4.61 -1.33 -15.44
CA ASP A 23 -3.28 -0.73 -15.69
C ASP A 23 -3.17 0.67 -15.10
N TYR A 24 -4.19 1.51 -15.27
CA TYR A 24 -4.24 2.84 -14.65
C TYR A 24 -4.27 2.77 -13.13
N SER A 25 -5.10 1.89 -12.57
CA SER A 25 -5.29 1.75 -11.12
C SER A 25 -3.99 1.28 -10.46
N ALA A 26 -3.41 0.20 -10.97
CA ALA A 26 -2.13 -0.32 -10.47
C ALA A 26 -0.99 0.70 -10.64
N ALA A 27 -0.91 1.43 -11.76
CA ALA A 27 0.11 2.47 -11.95
C ALA A 27 0.00 3.58 -10.88
N LYS A 28 -1.22 4.06 -10.61
CA LYS A 28 -1.47 5.09 -9.59
C LYS A 28 -1.21 4.59 -8.17
N ILE A 29 -1.65 3.38 -7.85
CA ILE A 29 -1.40 2.75 -6.56
C ILE A 29 0.10 2.56 -6.36
N CYS A 30 0.82 1.98 -7.32
CA CYS A 30 2.26 1.79 -7.26
C CYS A 30 2.99 3.13 -6.99
N MET A 31 2.70 4.16 -7.80
CA MET A 31 3.30 5.48 -7.61
C MET A 31 3.02 6.05 -6.21
N ALA A 32 1.75 6.08 -5.78
CA ALA A 32 1.36 6.65 -4.49
C ALA A 32 1.90 5.85 -3.29
N THR A 33 2.04 4.54 -3.43
CA THR A 33 2.53 3.62 -2.39
C THR A 33 4.03 3.79 -2.14
N PHE A 34 4.81 3.93 -3.22
CA PHE A 34 6.27 3.84 -3.17
C PHE A 34 6.99 5.18 -3.36
N LEU A 35 6.27 6.25 -3.73
CA LEU A 35 6.80 7.62 -3.68
C LEU A 35 7.37 7.91 -2.29
N ASN A 36 8.52 8.59 -2.23
CA ASN A 36 9.25 8.88 -1.00
C ASN A 36 9.55 7.63 -0.13
N ALA A 37 9.75 6.47 -0.77
CA ALA A 37 9.86 5.17 -0.10
C ALA A 37 8.68 4.86 0.84
N GLY A 38 7.46 5.28 0.47
CA GLY A 38 6.26 5.06 1.26
C GLY A 38 6.21 5.84 2.58
N GLN A 39 7.01 6.88 2.74
CA GLN A 39 6.95 7.77 3.91
C GLN A 39 6.01 8.94 3.60
N THR A 40 4.71 8.65 3.55
CA THR A 40 3.66 9.63 3.18
C THR A 40 2.35 9.27 3.89
N CYS A 41 1.78 10.19 4.68
CA CYS A 41 0.61 9.93 5.53
C CYS A 41 -0.66 9.55 4.73
N VAL A 42 -0.74 9.94 3.45
CA VAL A 42 -1.86 9.64 2.56
C VAL A 42 -1.56 8.50 1.58
N ARG A 43 -0.47 7.73 1.75
CA ARG A 43 -0.17 6.62 0.85
C ARG A 43 -1.21 5.51 0.99
N PRO A 44 -1.48 4.73 -0.06
CA PRO A 44 -2.10 3.41 0.08
C PRO A 44 -1.31 2.57 1.10
N ASP A 45 -1.94 2.27 2.23
CA ASP A 45 -1.32 1.47 3.29
C ASP A 45 -1.64 -0.02 3.09
N TYR A 46 -2.91 -0.30 2.77
CA TYR A 46 -3.36 -1.60 2.32
C TYR A 46 -4.35 -1.48 1.15
N VAL A 47 -4.40 -2.52 0.34
CA VAL A 47 -5.35 -2.67 -0.77
C VAL A 47 -6.34 -3.78 -0.45
N LEU A 48 -7.62 -3.50 -0.67
CA LEU A 48 -8.71 -4.48 -0.75
C LEU A 48 -9.04 -4.66 -2.24
N VAL A 49 -8.68 -5.78 -2.82
CA VAL A 49 -8.96 -6.11 -4.23
C VAL A 49 -10.04 -7.17 -4.32
N HIS A 50 -11.00 -6.99 -5.22
CA HIS A 50 -12.03 -8.01 -5.44
C HIS A 50 -11.34 -9.34 -5.83
N GLU A 51 -11.78 -10.47 -5.26
CA GLU A 51 -11.08 -11.75 -5.41
C GLU A 51 -10.85 -12.17 -6.87
N SER A 52 -11.80 -11.83 -7.76
CA SER A 52 -11.70 -12.12 -9.19
C SER A 52 -10.61 -11.33 -9.92
N LEU A 53 -10.08 -10.28 -9.31
CA LEU A 53 -9.06 -9.39 -9.87
C LEU A 53 -7.67 -9.61 -9.26
N GLN A 54 -7.54 -10.48 -8.25
CA GLN A 54 -6.31 -10.64 -7.47
C GLN A 54 -5.09 -10.88 -8.37
N ASP A 55 -5.16 -11.87 -9.25
CA ASP A 55 -4.00 -12.29 -10.05
C ASP A 55 -3.62 -11.22 -11.09
N GLU A 56 -4.61 -10.58 -11.70
CA GLU A 56 -4.40 -9.48 -12.65
C GLU A 56 -3.78 -8.25 -11.96
N PHE A 57 -4.27 -7.92 -10.76
CA PHE A 57 -3.75 -6.83 -9.95
C PHE A 57 -2.29 -7.09 -9.55
N VAL A 58 -1.99 -8.29 -9.05
CA VAL A 58 -0.63 -8.67 -8.65
C VAL A 58 0.33 -8.63 -9.84
N ALA A 59 -0.07 -9.18 -10.99
CA ALA A 59 0.76 -9.15 -12.19
C ALA A 59 1.03 -7.72 -12.68
N THR A 60 0.00 -6.89 -12.75
CA THR A 60 0.09 -5.50 -13.20
C THR A 60 0.91 -4.64 -12.24
N MET A 61 0.72 -4.80 -10.92
CA MET A 61 1.52 -4.12 -9.90
C MET A 61 2.99 -4.49 -10.01
N ASN A 62 3.33 -5.78 -10.14
CA ASN A 62 4.71 -6.23 -10.29
C ASN A 62 5.39 -5.64 -11.53
N LYS A 63 4.65 -5.50 -12.64
CA LYS A 63 5.14 -4.82 -13.85
C LYS A 63 5.50 -3.36 -13.56
N HIS A 64 4.64 -2.62 -12.85
CA HIS A 64 4.90 -1.20 -12.52
C HIS A 64 6.03 -1.04 -11.49
N ILE A 65 6.13 -1.95 -10.51
CA ILE A 65 7.24 -1.98 -9.56
C ILE A 65 8.55 -2.23 -10.29
N ALA A 66 8.61 -3.25 -11.15
CA ALA A 66 9.82 -3.56 -11.92
C ALA A 66 10.22 -2.38 -12.81
N ARG A 67 9.27 -1.68 -13.43
CA ARG A 67 9.55 -0.47 -14.20
C ARG A 67 10.15 0.64 -13.35
N MET A 68 9.60 0.89 -12.16
CA MET A 68 10.14 1.87 -11.21
C MET A 68 11.55 1.49 -10.71
N GLU A 69 11.86 0.19 -10.61
CA GLU A 69 13.19 -0.30 -10.23
C GLU A 69 14.21 -0.28 -11.39
N LEU A 70 13.76 -0.35 -12.65
CA LEU A 70 14.59 -0.42 -13.85
C LEU A 70 14.79 0.92 -14.57
N GLU A 71 13.90 1.90 -14.38
CA GLU A 71 14.06 3.24 -14.97
C GLU A 71 15.16 4.03 -14.22
N GLY A 72 16.40 3.90 -14.69
CA GLY A 72 17.53 4.75 -14.29
C GLY A 72 18.88 4.04 -14.38
N ASP A 73 19.83 4.62 -15.14
CA ASP A 73 21.24 4.21 -15.16
C ASP A 73 21.94 4.34 -13.78
N ASP A 74 21.29 5.02 -12.84
CA ASP A 74 21.72 5.17 -11.47
C ASP A 74 20.71 4.46 -10.55
N LYS A 75 21.17 3.46 -9.78
CA LYS A 75 20.40 2.61 -8.85
C LYS A 75 19.82 3.39 -7.64
N ASN A 76 19.58 4.69 -7.80
CA ASN A 76 19.40 5.71 -6.77
C ASN A 76 18.05 6.44 -6.82
N GLN A 77 17.10 6.05 -7.69
CA GLN A 77 15.81 6.75 -7.79
C GLN A 77 14.78 6.34 -6.71
N LEU A 78 14.92 5.17 -6.09
CA LEU A 78 14.09 4.83 -4.94
C LEU A 78 14.51 5.68 -3.73
N GLY A 79 13.53 6.24 -3.03
CA GLY A 79 13.75 6.93 -1.77
C GLY A 79 14.48 6.06 -0.75
N ARG A 80 15.04 6.69 0.29
CA ARG A 80 15.62 6.00 1.44
C ARG A 80 14.74 6.22 2.66
N ILE A 81 14.74 5.25 3.56
CA ILE A 81 14.15 5.42 4.87
C ILE A 81 14.94 6.49 5.63
N VAL A 82 14.24 7.34 6.38
CA VAL A 82 14.84 8.52 7.01
C VAL A 82 16.00 8.16 7.96
N THR A 83 15.84 7.11 8.78
CA THR A 83 16.83 6.66 9.77
C THR A 83 17.01 5.14 9.77
N GLU A 84 18.12 4.67 10.35
CA GLU A 84 18.35 3.24 10.59
C GLU A 84 17.31 2.64 11.55
N TRP A 85 16.81 3.43 12.51
CA TRP A 85 15.75 2.98 13.42
C TRP A 85 14.46 2.66 12.68
N HIS A 86 13.97 3.58 11.83
CA HIS A 86 12.80 3.32 10.98
C HIS A 86 13.06 2.19 9.97
N THR A 87 14.31 2.01 9.54
CA THR A 87 14.68 0.88 8.68
C THR A 87 14.58 -0.45 9.43
N GLY A 88 14.99 -0.50 10.70
CA GLY A 88 14.78 -1.66 11.57
C GLY A 88 13.30 -2.00 11.74
N ARG A 89 12.43 -0.98 11.89
CA ARG A 89 10.98 -1.20 11.91
C ARG A 89 10.45 -1.87 10.63
N CYS A 90 11.07 -1.61 9.48
CA CYS A 90 10.71 -2.32 8.25
C CYS A 90 11.04 -3.82 8.35
N GLU A 91 12.15 -4.20 9.00
CA GLU A 91 12.49 -5.60 9.28
C GLU A 91 11.45 -6.24 10.20
N ASP A 92 11.02 -5.52 11.24
CA ASP A 92 10.01 -5.98 12.20
C ASP A 92 8.63 -6.15 11.54
N LEU A 93 8.22 -5.23 10.67
CA LEU A 93 6.99 -5.34 9.87
C LEU A 93 7.05 -6.58 8.96
N LEU A 94 8.18 -6.80 8.30
CA LEU A 94 8.39 -7.96 7.43
C LEU A 94 8.62 -9.26 8.24
N ALA A 95 8.84 -9.18 9.54
CA ALA A 95 8.93 -10.34 10.40
C ALA A 95 7.52 -10.85 10.73
N LYS A 96 7.29 -12.16 10.50
CA LYS A 96 6.06 -12.85 10.93
C LYS A 96 4.74 -12.22 10.40
N HIS A 97 4.76 -11.72 9.16
CA HIS A 97 3.56 -11.14 8.52
C HIS A 97 2.43 -12.14 8.27
N GLY A 98 2.69 -13.45 8.25
CA GLY A 98 1.67 -14.51 8.07
C GLY A 98 1.11 -14.67 6.65
N GLY A 99 1.28 -13.66 5.78
CA GLY A 99 0.89 -13.71 4.37
C GLY A 99 1.93 -14.30 3.41
N LYS A 100 1.73 -14.10 2.11
CA LYS A 100 2.65 -14.49 1.03
C LYS A 100 3.36 -13.26 0.46
N VAL A 101 4.69 -13.24 0.49
CA VAL A 101 5.49 -12.21 -0.19
C VAL A 101 5.38 -12.39 -1.70
N LEU A 102 4.93 -11.35 -2.41
CA LEU A 102 4.76 -11.34 -3.86
C LEU A 102 5.98 -10.78 -4.60
N CYS A 103 6.66 -9.79 -3.98
CA CYS A 103 7.89 -9.18 -4.46
C CYS A 103 8.64 -8.51 -3.30
N GLY A 104 9.92 -8.15 -3.51
CA GLY A 104 10.69 -7.38 -2.54
C GLY A 104 11.19 -8.18 -1.33
N GLY A 105 10.95 -7.65 -0.13
CA GLY A 105 11.31 -8.27 1.16
C GLY A 105 12.76 -8.04 1.61
N LYS A 106 13.54 -7.25 0.87
CA LYS A 106 14.94 -6.95 1.21
C LYS A 106 15.05 -5.65 2.00
N VAL A 107 15.75 -5.70 3.12
CA VAL A 107 16.09 -4.52 3.94
C VAL A 107 17.61 -4.44 4.11
N ASN A 108 18.14 -3.23 4.06
CA ASN A 108 19.53 -2.94 4.40
C ASN A 108 19.58 -1.71 5.28
N LYS A 109 19.77 -1.95 6.58
CA LYS A 109 19.77 -0.92 7.62
C LYS A 109 20.83 0.16 7.40
N GLN A 110 22.06 -0.23 7.07
CA GLN A 110 23.18 0.69 6.87
C GLN A 110 22.97 1.61 5.66
N LYS A 111 22.32 1.10 4.62
CA LYS A 111 21.95 1.88 3.43
C LYS A 111 20.60 2.58 3.58
N LYS A 112 19.92 2.42 4.72
CA LYS A 112 18.55 2.89 4.97
C LYS A 112 17.60 2.54 3.84
N TYR A 113 17.71 1.30 3.37
CA TYR A 113 17.02 0.81 2.19
C TYR A 113 16.01 -0.27 2.58
N CYS A 114 14.80 -0.15 2.04
CA CYS A 114 13.78 -1.19 2.05
C CYS A 114 13.29 -1.35 0.61
N ALA A 115 13.30 -2.56 0.08
CA ALA A 115 12.80 -2.82 -1.27
C ALA A 115 11.27 -2.63 -1.32
N PRO A 116 10.72 -2.10 -2.42
CA PRO A 116 9.29 -2.16 -2.70
C PRO A 116 8.76 -3.58 -2.52
N THR A 117 7.87 -3.76 -1.55
CA THR A 117 7.42 -5.08 -1.11
C THR A 117 5.90 -5.16 -1.17
N MET A 118 5.38 -6.27 -1.68
CA MET A 118 3.95 -6.58 -1.63
C MET A 118 3.74 -7.88 -0.86
N ILE A 119 2.78 -7.88 0.07
CA ILE A 119 2.41 -9.07 0.85
C ILE A 119 0.93 -9.33 0.66
N LEU A 120 0.61 -10.51 0.15
CA LEU A 120 -0.74 -11.00 -0.05
C LEU A 120 -1.26 -11.66 1.22
N ASN A 121 -2.46 -11.27 1.64
CA ASN A 121 -3.22 -11.78 2.78
C ASN A 121 -2.34 -11.93 4.05
N PRO A 122 -1.69 -10.85 4.54
CA PRO A 122 -1.04 -10.88 5.85
C PRO A 122 -2.05 -11.23 6.95
N SER A 123 -1.55 -11.78 8.06
CA SER A 123 -2.40 -12.05 9.23
C SER A 123 -2.90 -10.73 9.81
N GLU A 124 -4.17 -10.67 10.21
CA GLU A 124 -4.75 -9.49 10.87
C GLU A 124 -3.97 -9.12 12.14
N ASP A 125 -3.47 -10.09 12.89
CA ASP A 125 -2.70 -9.85 14.13
C ASP A 125 -1.24 -9.41 13.87
N SER A 126 -0.81 -9.34 12.61
CA SER A 126 0.55 -8.93 12.26
C SER A 126 0.76 -7.41 12.39
N LEU A 127 1.99 -6.99 12.67
CA LEU A 127 2.33 -5.56 12.77
C LEU A 127 2.00 -4.78 11.51
N ILE A 128 2.13 -5.39 10.32
CA ILE A 128 1.74 -4.79 9.04
C ILE A 128 0.26 -4.41 9.01
N MET A 129 -0.60 -5.15 9.71
CA MET A 129 -2.05 -4.89 9.75
C MET A 129 -2.47 -4.05 10.96
N GLN A 130 -1.69 -4.03 12.03
CA GLN A 130 -1.98 -3.29 13.26
C GLN A 130 -1.41 -1.87 13.28
N GLU A 131 -0.29 -1.62 12.60
CA GLU A 131 0.39 -0.31 12.60
C GLU A 131 0.31 0.40 11.25
N GLU A 132 0.45 1.73 11.24
CA GLU A 132 0.73 2.47 10.00
C GLU A 132 2.11 2.07 9.44
N ILE A 133 2.15 1.63 8.18
CA ILE A 133 3.35 1.00 7.61
C ILE A 133 4.45 2.04 7.35
N PHE A 134 4.10 3.21 6.81
CA PHE A 134 5.01 4.35 6.56
C PHE A 134 6.38 3.96 5.95
N ALA A 135 6.37 2.99 5.03
CA ALA A 135 7.52 2.34 4.41
C ALA A 135 7.10 1.79 3.03
N PRO A 136 8.01 1.34 2.15
CA PRO A 136 7.66 0.88 0.81
C PRO A 136 7.14 -0.57 0.84
N ILE A 137 6.14 -0.85 1.68
CA ILE A 137 5.51 -2.16 1.87
C ILE A 137 4.00 -1.99 1.68
N LEU A 138 3.38 -2.85 0.87
CA LEU A 138 1.95 -2.82 0.60
C LEU A 138 1.31 -4.13 1.02
N ALA A 139 0.34 -4.05 1.92
CA ALA A 139 -0.54 -5.17 2.23
C ALA A 139 -1.64 -5.28 1.16
N VAL A 140 -1.87 -6.49 0.65
CA VAL A 140 -2.92 -6.77 -0.32
C VAL A 140 -3.84 -7.82 0.29
N MET A 141 -5.11 -7.49 0.44
CA MET A 141 -6.16 -8.37 0.91
C MET A 141 -7.22 -8.54 -0.19
N THR A 142 -7.94 -9.65 -0.13
CA THR A 142 -9.07 -9.90 -1.04
C THR A 142 -10.40 -9.74 -0.32
N TYR A 143 -11.44 -9.37 -1.08
CA TYR A 143 -12.83 -9.38 -0.62
C TYR A 143 -13.73 -9.98 -1.70
N LYS A 144 -14.94 -10.39 -1.30
CA LYS A 144 -15.94 -10.96 -2.21
C LYS A 144 -17.11 -10.02 -2.43
N ASN A 145 -17.62 -9.46 -1.34
CA ASN A 145 -18.77 -8.57 -1.37
C ASN A 145 -18.36 -7.17 -0.96
N PHE A 146 -18.89 -6.15 -1.64
CA PHE A 146 -18.52 -4.77 -1.34
C PHE A 146 -18.90 -4.33 0.09
N ASP A 147 -19.95 -4.91 0.66
CA ASP A 147 -20.34 -4.65 2.06
C ASP A 147 -19.26 -5.11 3.07
N GLU A 148 -18.46 -6.12 2.73
CA GLU A 148 -17.31 -6.57 3.54
C GLU A 148 -16.25 -5.48 3.61
N VAL A 149 -16.01 -4.76 2.50
CA VAL A 149 -15.05 -3.65 2.43
C VAL A 149 -15.48 -2.52 3.36
N ILE A 150 -16.74 -2.11 3.28
CA ILE A 150 -17.28 -1.03 4.12
C ILE A 150 -17.19 -1.43 5.59
N THR A 151 -17.63 -2.65 5.92
CA THR A 151 -17.59 -3.18 7.28
C THR A 151 -16.16 -3.21 7.81
N TYR A 152 -15.23 -3.77 7.03
CA TYR A 152 -13.82 -3.89 7.40
C TYR A 152 -13.19 -2.53 7.68
N ILE A 153 -13.33 -1.55 6.76
CA ILE A 153 -12.77 -0.20 6.94
C ILE A 153 -13.35 0.46 8.20
N ASN A 154 -14.65 0.30 8.45
CA ASN A 154 -15.32 0.88 9.62
C ASN A 154 -14.91 0.24 10.96
N THR A 155 -14.25 -0.93 10.96
CA THR A 155 -13.71 -1.54 12.19
C THR A 155 -12.36 -0.96 12.63
N LYS A 156 -11.71 -0.17 11.76
CA LYS A 156 -10.40 0.44 12.02
C LYS A 156 -10.56 1.93 12.36
N ASP A 157 -9.48 2.56 12.82
CA ASP A 157 -9.47 4.01 13.03
C ASP A 157 -9.73 4.77 11.72
N LYS A 158 -10.36 5.95 11.82
CA LYS A 158 -10.67 6.78 10.66
C LYS A 158 -9.38 7.17 9.93
N PRO A 159 -9.20 6.80 8.66
CA PRO A 159 -7.98 7.10 7.92
C PRO A 159 -7.96 8.55 7.45
N LEU A 160 -6.76 9.06 7.16
CA LEU A 160 -6.59 10.40 6.57
C LEU A 160 -7.09 10.45 5.11
N ALA A 161 -6.93 9.36 4.36
CA ALA A 161 -7.38 9.23 2.98
C ALA A 161 -7.99 7.85 2.70
N VAL A 162 -8.91 7.81 1.73
CA VAL A 162 -9.51 6.58 1.20
C VAL A 162 -9.48 6.67 -0.33
N TYR A 163 -9.06 5.59 -0.98
CA TYR A 163 -9.00 5.50 -2.44
C TYR A 163 -9.94 4.42 -2.96
N TYR A 164 -10.60 4.70 -4.07
CA TYR A 164 -11.48 3.76 -4.75
C TYR A 164 -11.20 3.75 -6.26
N TYR A 165 -10.95 2.56 -6.78
CA TYR A 165 -10.76 2.27 -8.18
C TYR A 165 -11.81 1.25 -8.60
N GLY A 166 -12.89 1.72 -9.19
CA GLY A 166 -13.96 0.86 -9.72
C GLY A 166 -14.46 1.38 -11.06
N PRO A 167 -15.65 0.96 -11.50
CA PRO A 167 -16.21 1.43 -12.74
C PRO A 167 -16.39 2.95 -12.68
N ARG A 168 -16.12 3.64 -13.78
CA ARG A 168 -16.53 5.04 -13.90
C ARG A 168 -18.04 5.06 -13.75
N GLY A 169 -18.55 5.82 -12.79
CA GLY A 169 -19.98 6.05 -12.67
C GLY A 169 -20.54 6.43 -14.04
N SER A 170 -21.67 5.85 -14.45
CA SER A 170 -22.48 6.43 -15.51
C SER A 170 -22.63 7.91 -15.14
N LYS A 171 -22.30 8.82 -16.07
CA LYS A 171 -22.46 10.26 -15.86
C LYS A 171 -23.75 10.49 -15.09
N ASN A 172 -23.65 11.00 -13.86
CA ASN A 172 -24.82 11.47 -13.14
C ASN A 172 -25.54 12.42 -14.10
N SER A 173 -26.76 12.06 -14.48
CA SER A 173 -27.75 12.97 -15.00
C SER A 173 -27.92 14.07 -13.94
N GLN A 174 -27.19 15.17 -14.14
CA GLN A 174 -27.56 16.47 -13.58
C GLN A 174 -28.71 17.03 -14.41
#